data_AF-A0A820VKQ4-F1
#
_entry.id   AF-A0A820VKQ4-F1
#
_cell.length_a   1.000
_cell.length_b   1.000
_cell.length_c   1.000
_cell.angle_alpha   90.00
_cell.angle_beta   90.00
_cell.angle_gamma   90.00
#
_symmetry.space_group_name_H-M   'P 1'
#
loop_
_entity.id
_entity.type
_entity.pdbx_description
1 polymer ?
#
loop_
_entity_poly.entity_id
_entity_poly.type
_entity_poly.pdbx_seq_one_letter_code
_entity_poly.pdbx_strand_id
1 'polypeptide(L)'
;QNNLIITSVDIQSVEPVDQRTRDALQKSVQLAIEITTNSQEAAAKHEASRREQEAKGLLERQRIKDEGEAEEVRKQLLLLQAESAAVEITGQAKAEALSHAESARIQGEAAVEQATLKAKAAKIESESELLRLTSAREAEIKYLREKNELEISRLAEVSRIETEKFKLQVESIGAPTIQAIATSSADTQVKLLQALGLQSMLVTDGHTPINLMGFGQGLLGDITSSPIKKQRLSNGVSNKYNVEETE
;
A
#
# COMPACT_ATOMS: atom_id res chain seq x y z
N GLN A 1 -35.04 69.44 140.08
CA GLN A 1 -34.45 68.78 138.90
C GLN A 1 -34.89 67.31 138.93
N ASN A 2 -35.48 66.78 137.85
CA ASN A 2 -35.97 65.40 137.81
C ASN A 2 -34.90 64.50 137.15
N ASN A 3 -34.53 63.41 137.82
CA ASN A 3 -33.50 62.43 137.41
C ASN A 3 -33.96 61.52 136.25
N LEU A 4 -34.35 62.09 135.10
CA LEU A 4 -34.62 61.33 133.87
C LEU A 4 -33.29 60.96 133.19
N ILE A 5 -33.05 59.67 132.95
CA ILE A 5 -31.89 59.16 132.19
C ILE A 5 -32.41 58.54 130.89
N ILE A 6 -32.05 59.13 129.75
CA ILE A 6 -32.33 58.57 128.42
C ILE A 6 -31.17 57.66 128.04
N THR A 7 -31.43 56.37 127.78
CA THR A 7 -30.40 55.34 127.53
C THR A 7 -30.16 55.04 126.06
N SER A 8 -31.20 55.15 125.22
CA SER A 8 -31.10 54.97 123.77
C SER A 8 -32.23 55.74 123.10
N VAL A 9 -31.98 56.20 121.88
CA VAL A 9 -32.97 56.89 121.05
C VAL A 9 -33.23 56.00 119.84
N ASP A 10 -34.47 55.56 119.69
CA ASP A 10 -34.92 54.76 118.56
C ASP A 10 -35.66 55.65 117.56
N ILE A 11 -35.18 55.70 116.33
CA ILE A 11 -35.78 56.51 115.27
C ILE A 11 -36.81 55.64 114.56
N GLN A 12 -38.08 55.81 114.94
CA GLN A 12 -39.17 54.99 114.40
C GLN A 12 -39.57 55.37 112.98
N SER A 13 -39.41 56.64 112.60
CA SER A 13 -39.69 57.11 111.24
C SER A 13 -38.83 58.32 110.89
N VAL A 14 -38.47 58.41 109.61
CA VAL A 14 -37.83 59.58 109.02
C VAL A 14 -38.59 59.90 107.76
N GLU A 15 -39.29 61.02 107.75
CA GLU A 15 -39.99 61.52 106.57
C GLU A 15 -39.50 62.92 106.21
N PRO A 16 -39.27 63.20 104.92
CA PRO A 16 -39.02 64.55 104.46
C PRO A 16 -40.28 65.40 104.67
N VAL A 17 -40.10 66.53 105.36
CA VAL A 17 -41.15 67.52 105.65
C VAL A 17 -41.52 68.31 104.39
N ASP A 18 -40.56 68.55 103.50
CA ASP A 18 -40.76 69.26 102.24
C ASP A 18 -41.18 68.31 101.11
N GLN A 19 -42.32 68.61 100.49
CA GLN A 19 -42.90 67.84 99.40
C GLN A 19 -41.95 67.77 98.20
N ARG A 20 -41.22 68.85 97.88
CA ARG A 20 -40.28 68.86 96.75
C ARG A 20 -39.12 67.88 96.96
N THR A 21 -38.64 67.77 98.20
CA THR A 21 -37.58 66.83 98.59
C THR A 21 -38.06 65.38 98.52
N ARG A 22 -39.32 65.12 98.92
CA ARG A 22 -39.96 63.80 98.77
C ARG A 22 -40.03 63.38 97.30
N ASP A 23 -40.50 64.26 96.42
CA ASP A 23 -40.64 63.98 95.00
C ASP A 23 -39.28 63.80 94.31
N ALA A 24 -38.25 64.54 94.72
CA ALA A 24 -36.89 64.39 94.22
C ALA A 24 -36.27 63.03 94.60
N LEU A 25 -36.48 62.58 95.84
CA LEU A 25 -36.04 61.26 96.30
C LEU A 25 -36.77 60.13 95.55
N GLN A 26 -38.08 60.25 95.33
CA GLN A 26 -38.85 59.27 94.53
C GLN A 26 -38.32 59.17 93.09
N LYS A 27 -38.04 60.31 92.44
CA LYS A 27 -37.40 60.31 91.11
C LYS A 27 -36.01 59.67 91.12
N SER A 28 -35.22 59.91 92.16
CA SER A 28 -33.90 59.28 92.31
C SER A 28 -34.00 57.76 92.45
N VAL A 29 -34.99 57.26 93.21
CA VAL A 29 -35.24 55.81 93.34
C VAL A 29 -35.70 55.21 92.01
N GLN A 30 -36.60 55.88 91.30
CA GLN A 30 -37.05 55.45 89.97
C GLN A 30 -35.88 55.35 88.97
N LEU A 31 -35.03 56.37 88.94
CA LEU A 31 -33.82 56.37 88.09
C LEU A 31 -32.83 55.28 88.49
N ALA A 32 -32.67 55.01 89.79
CA ALA A 32 -31.82 53.91 90.25
C ALA A 32 -32.35 52.55 89.76
N ILE A 33 -33.67 52.32 89.83
CA ILE A 33 -34.30 51.10 89.30
C ILE A 33 -34.06 51.01 87.80
N GLU A 34 -34.32 52.08 87.06
CA GLU A 34 -34.10 52.13 85.61
C GLU A 34 -32.65 51.83 85.21
N ILE A 35 -31.68 52.40 85.94
CA ILE A 35 -30.25 52.11 85.74
C ILE A 35 -29.96 50.63 86.02
N THR A 36 -30.52 50.06 87.09
CA THR A 36 -30.31 48.63 87.40
C THR A 36 -30.94 47.71 86.36
N THR A 37 -32.13 48.03 85.86
CA THR A 37 -32.81 47.28 84.79
C THR A 37 -32.03 47.37 83.48
N ASN A 38 -31.64 48.59 83.07
CA ASN A 38 -30.85 48.80 81.86
C ASN A 38 -29.47 48.11 81.96
N SER A 39 -28.84 48.12 83.14
CA SER A 39 -27.57 47.42 83.36
C SER A 39 -27.74 45.90 83.27
N GLN A 40 -28.82 45.33 83.81
CA GLN A 40 -29.11 43.90 83.70
C GLN A 40 -29.43 43.49 82.26
N GLU A 41 -30.21 44.30 81.54
CA GLU A 41 -30.52 44.08 80.13
C GLU A 41 -29.27 44.13 79.26
N ALA A 42 -28.41 45.14 79.45
CA ALA A 42 -27.14 45.26 78.74
C ALA A 42 -26.25 44.04 78.99
N ALA A 43 -26.14 43.58 80.25
CA ALA A 43 -25.36 42.39 80.59
C ALA A 43 -25.92 41.12 79.92
N ALA A 44 -27.24 40.92 79.94
CA ALA A 44 -27.89 39.79 79.28
C ALA A 44 -27.68 39.83 77.75
N LYS A 45 -27.78 41.01 77.14
CA LYS A 45 -27.53 41.21 75.71
C LYS A 45 -26.08 40.90 75.35
N HIS A 46 -25.11 41.39 76.13
CA HIS A 46 -23.70 41.08 75.92
C HIS A 46 -23.40 39.58 76.06
N GLU A 47 -24.01 38.91 77.04
CA GLU A 47 -23.84 37.48 77.22
C GLU A 47 -24.47 36.68 76.07
N ALA A 48 -25.64 37.10 75.58
CA ALA A 48 -26.27 36.52 74.40
C ALA A 48 -25.40 36.70 73.14
N SER A 49 -24.88 37.89 72.88
CA SER A 49 -23.98 38.15 71.76
C SER A 49 -22.68 37.35 71.85
N ARG A 50 -22.12 37.15 73.07
CA ARG A 50 -20.94 36.30 73.27
C ARG A 50 -21.25 34.85 72.91
N ARG A 51 -22.35 34.29 73.42
CA ARG A 51 -22.78 32.92 73.09
C ARG A 51 -23.04 32.74 71.59
N GLU A 52 -23.67 33.73 70.96
CA GLU A 52 -23.92 33.71 69.52
C GLU A 52 -22.61 33.69 68.71
N GLN A 53 -21.63 34.51 69.11
CA GLN A 53 -20.33 34.55 68.45
C GLN A 53 -19.55 33.24 68.63
N GLU A 54 -19.60 32.64 69.83
CA GLU A 54 -19.00 31.33 70.09
C GLU A 54 -19.63 30.24 69.22
N ALA A 55 -20.97 30.21 69.14
CA ALA A 55 -21.70 29.26 68.30
C ALA A 55 -21.36 29.44 66.81
N LYS A 56 -21.32 30.69 66.32
CA LYS A 56 -20.90 31.00 64.94
C LYS A 56 -19.46 30.55 64.66
N GLY A 57 -18.55 30.81 65.59
CA GLY A 57 -17.15 30.39 65.47
C GLY A 57 -16.99 28.87 65.44
N LEU A 58 -17.75 28.15 66.25
CA LEU A 58 -17.76 26.68 66.24
C LEU A 58 -18.33 26.12 64.93
N LEU A 59 -19.44 26.69 64.45
CA LEU A 59 -20.07 26.27 63.20
C LEU A 59 -19.14 26.51 62.00
N GLU A 60 -18.49 27.67 61.93
CA GLU A 60 -17.55 27.97 60.86
C GLU A 60 -16.33 27.03 60.88
N ARG A 61 -15.81 26.72 62.06
CA ARG A 61 -14.73 25.72 62.19
C ARG A 61 -15.17 24.33 61.75
N GLN A 62 -16.41 23.94 62.05
CA GLN A 62 -16.94 22.66 61.60
C GLN A 62 -17.10 22.66 60.07
N ARG A 63 -17.68 23.71 59.51
CA ARG A 63 -17.82 23.87 58.06
C ARG A 63 -16.49 23.76 57.33
N ILE A 64 -15.45 24.43 57.81
CA ILE A 64 -14.11 24.37 57.21
C ILE A 64 -13.53 22.95 57.28
N LYS A 65 -13.77 22.21 58.37
CA LYS A 65 -13.34 20.81 58.47
C LYS A 65 -14.07 19.91 57.49
N ASP A 66 -15.39 20.06 57.41
CA ASP A 66 -16.22 19.27 56.51
C ASP A 66 -15.86 19.56 55.03
N GLU A 67 -15.63 20.82 54.69
CA GLU A 67 -15.14 21.24 53.36
C GLU A 67 -13.73 20.69 53.09
N GLY A 68 -12.85 20.67 54.09
CA GLY A 68 -11.51 20.08 53.98
C GLY A 68 -11.55 18.58 53.72
N GLU A 69 -12.39 17.84 54.45
CA GLU A 69 -12.58 16.40 54.24
C GLU A 69 -13.19 16.11 52.87
N ALA A 70 -14.16 16.92 52.42
CA ALA A 70 -14.75 16.80 51.09
C ALA A 70 -13.72 17.05 49.98
N GLU A 71 -12.84 18.04 50.13
CA GLU A 71 -11.79 18.34 49.14
C GLU A 71 -10.69 17.26 49.10
N GLU A 72 -10.34 16.63 50.22
CA GLU A 72 -9.42 15.48 50.23
C GLU A 72 -10.01 14.28 49.44
N VAL A 73 -11.29 13.96 49.65
CA VAL A 73 -11.97 12.91 48.87
C VAL A 73 -12.06 13.30 47.40
N ARG A 74 -12.36 14.57 47.10
CA ARG A 74 -12.43 15.08 45.73
C ARG A 74 -11.09 14.96 45.00
N LYS A 75 -9.99 15.28 45.69
CA LYS A 75 -8.63 15.11 45.16
C LYS A 75 -8.35 13.65 44.83
N GLN A 76 -8.70 12.72 45.71
CA GLN A 76 -8.52 11.28 45.45
C GLN A 76 -9.33 10.82 44.23
N LEU A 77 -10.58 11.27 44.13
CA LEU A 77 -11.43 10.97 42.97
C LEU A 77 -10.82 11.51 41.66
N LEU A 78 -10.30 12.73 41.67
CA LEU A 78 -9.64 13.32 40.49
C LEU A 78 -8.38 12.56 40.09
N LEU A 79 -7.57 12.10 41.05
CA LEU A 79 -6.40 11.27 40.77
C LEU A 79 -6.81 9.95 40.12
N LEU A 80 -7.79 9.25 40.70
CA LEU A 80 -8.30 7.99 40.16
C LEU A 80 -8.92 8.17 38.75
N GLN A 81 -9.61 9.29 38.52
CA GLN A 81 -10.14 9.62 37.19
C GLN A 81 -9.03 9.88 36.18
N ALA A 82 -7.98 10.61 36.56
CA ALA A 82 -6.83 10.87 35.70
C ALA A 82 -6.07 9.57 35.36
N GLU A 83 -5.87 8.70 36.34
CA GLU A 83 -5.27 7.37 36.13
C GLU A 83 -6.13 6.49 35.23
N SER A 84 -7.45 6.46 35.47
CA SER A 84 -8.40 5.70 34.64
C SER A 84 -8.40 6.21 33.20
N ALA A 85 -8.42 7.52 32.99
CA ALA A 85 -8.35 8.12 31.66
C ALA A 85 -7.01 7.82 30.96
N ALA A 86 -5.90 7.83 31.70
CA ALA A 86 -4.60 7.45 31.14
C ALA A 86 -4.57 5.97 30.70
N VAL A 87 -5.12 5.07 31.52
CA VAL A 87 -5.24 3.64 31.18
C VAL A 87 -6.19 3.42 30.01
N GLU A 88 -7.30 4.14 29.94
CA GLU A 88 -8.26 4.05 28.83
C GLU A 88 -7.63 4.49 27.51
N ILE A 89 -6.98 5.66 27.48
CA ILE A 89 -6.33 6.20 26.28
C ILE A 89 -5.20 5.27 25.81
N THR A 90 -4.35 4.81 26.73
CA THR A 90 -3.25 3.89 26.40
C THR A 90 -3.78 2.52 25.98
N GLY A 91 -4.85 2.03 26.60
CA GLY A 91 -5.53 0.79 26.23
C GLY A 91 -6.12 0.87 24.83
N GLN A 92 -6.81 1.96 24.50
CA GLN A 92 -7.38 2.19 23.18
C GLN A 92 -6.28 2.30 22.11
N ALA A 93 -5.27 3.13 22.33
CA ALA A 93 -4.16 3.30 21.38
C ALA A 93 -3.40 1.99 21.17
N LYS A 94 -3.18 1.20 22.23
CA LYS A 94 -2.52 -0.10 22.13
C LYS A 94 -3.38 -1.12 21.39
N ALA A 95 -4.68 -1.18 21.68
CA ALA A 95 -5.60 -2.09 21.00
C ALA A 95 -5.69 -1.78 19.51
N GLU A 96 -5.78 -0.49 19.15
CA GLU A 96 -5.82 -0.03 17.76
C GLU A 96 -4.50 -0.33 17.03
N ALA A 97 -3.35 -0.03 17.65
CA ALA A 97 -2.04 -0.34 17.09
C ALA A 97 -1.85 -1.85 16.86
N LEU A 98 -2.24 -2.69 17.83
CA LEU A 98 -2.17 -4.15 17.69
C LEU A 98 -3.13 -4.67 16.62
N SER A 99 -4.35 -4.13 16.54
CA SER A 99 -5.32 -4.50 15.50
C SER A 99 -4.81 -4.16 14.10
N HIS A 100 -4.24 -2.97 13.93
CA HIS A 100 -3.62 -2.58 12.66
C HIS A 100 -2.41 -3.44 12.30
N ALA A 101 -1.52 -3.71 13.25
CA ALA A 101 -0.37 -4.57 13.04
C ALA A 101 -0.78 -5.99 12.62
N GLU A 102 -1.79 -6.55 13.29
CA GLU A 102 -2.30 -7.89 12.96
C GLU A 102 -3.02 -7.92 11.62
N SER A 103 -3.80 -6.89 11.30
CA SER A 103 -4.42 -6.75 9.98
C SER A 103 -3.38 -6.70 8.87
N ALA A 104 -2.31 -5.91 9.05
CA ALA A 104 -1.21 -5.82 8.10
C ALA A 104 -0.45 -7.15 7.98
N ARG A 105 -0.25 -7.87 9.09
CA ARG A 105 0.36 -9.22 9.08
C ARG A 105 -0.47 -10.19 8.24
N ILE A 106 -1.77 -10.28 8.49
CA ILE A 106 -2.69 -11.15 7.75
C ILE A 106 -2.71 -10.78 6.26
N GLN A 107 -2.79 -9.49 5.93
CA GLN A 107 -2.74 -9.03 4.54
C GLN A 107 -1.42 -9.38 3.86
N GLY A 108 -0.29 -9.21 4.56
CA GLY A 108 1.03 -9.59 4.06
C GLY A 108 1.14 -11.09 3.79
N GLU A 109 0.71 -11.92 4.74
CA GLU A 109 0.70 -13.38 4.59
C GLU A 109 -0.20 -13.83 3.45
N ALA A 110 -1.42 -13.28 3.36
CA ALA A 110 -2.36 -13.57 2.28
C ALA A 110 -1.82 -13.13 0.91
N ALA A 111 -1.13 -11.97 0.82
CA ALA A 111 -0.53 -11.50 -0.41
C ALA A 111 0.61 -12.41 -0.88
N VAL A 112 1.46 -12.89 0.04
CA VAL A 112 2.51 -13.88 -0.26
C VAL A 112 1.88 -15.18 -0.75
N GLU A 113 0.87 -15.70 -0.04
CA GLU A 113 0.19 -16.92 -0.43
C GLU A 113 -0.46 -16.77 -1.83
N GLN A 114 -1.16 -15.67 -2.07
CA GLN A 114 -1.76 -15.38 -3.37
C GLN A 114 -0.70 -15.28 -4.48
N ALA A 115 0.43 -14.63 -4.23
CA ALA A 115 1.53 -14.54 -5.18
C ALA A 115 2.11 -15.93 -5.49
N THR A 116 2.27 -16.79 -4.48
CA THR A 116 2.77 -18.16 -4.70
C THR A 116 1.79 -19.00 -5.51
N LEU A 117 0.48 -18.88 -5.27
CA LEU A 117 -0.54 -19.59 -6.03
C LEU A 117 -0.61 -19.10 -7.48
N LYS A 118 -0.53 -17.79 -7.71
CA LYS A 118 -0.43 -17.21 -9.06
C LYS A 118 0.83 -17.68 -9.79
N ALA A 119 1.98 -17.69 -9.11
CA ALA A 119 3.22 -18.18 -9.71
C ALA A 119 3.13 -19.67 -10.08
N LYS A 120 2.51 -20.50 -9.22
CA LYS A 120 2.26 -21.93 -9.53
C LYS A 120 1.31 -22.09 -10.71
N ALA A 121 0.24 -21.32 -10.77
CA ALA A 121 -0.71 -21.35 -11.88
C ALA A 121 -0.04 -20.95 -13.21
N ALA A 122 0.70 -19.83 -13.22
CA ALA A 122 1.44 -19.36 -14.39
C ALA A 122 2.50 -20.37 -14.84
N LYS A 123 3.17 -21.06 -13.90
CA LYS A 123 4.11 -22.13 -14.21
C LYS A 123 3.43 -23.31 -14.91
N ILE A 124 2.31 -23.79 -14.38
CA ILE A 124 1.55 -24.90 -14.98
C ILE A 124 1.04 -24.53 -16.37
N GLU A 125 0.53 -23.31 -16.54
CA GLU A 125 0.06 -22.80 -17.82
C GLU A 125 1.20 -22.75 -18.85
N SER A 126 2.33 -22.15 -18.48
CA SER A 126 3.52 -22.08 -19.33
C SER A 126 4.07 -23.46 -19.69
N GLU A 127 4.14 -24.39 -18.75
CA GLU A 127 4.58 -25.77 -18.99
C GLU A 127 3.62 -26.50 -19.95
N SER A 128 2.30 -26.30 -19.80
CA SER A 128 1.29 -26.88 -20.67
C SER A 128 1.37 -26.32 -22.10
N GLU A 129 1.54 -25.00 -22.24
CA GLU A 129 1.73 -24.35 -23.53
C GLU A 129 3.01 -24.82 -24.22
N LEU A 130 4.11 -24.92 -23.47
CA LEU A 130 5.39 -25.42 -23.98
C LEU A 130 5.24 -26.85 -24.48
N LEU A 131 4.59 -27.73 -23.71
CA LEU A 131 4.33 -29.12 -24.11
C LEU A 131 3.48 -29.20 -25.40
N ARG A 132 2.46 -28.35 -25.51
CA ARG A 132 1.63 -28.28 -26.72
C ARG A 132 2.44 -27.80 -27.93
N LEU A 133 3.30 -26.82 -27.75
CA LEU A 133 4.18 -26.30 -28.81
C LEU A 133 5.24 -27.32 -29.23
N THR A 134 5.88 -27.99 -28.28
CA THR A 134 6.91 -29.00 -28.59
C THR A 134 6.30 -30.17 -29.35
N SER A 135 5.17 -30.71 -28.89
CA SER A 135 4.48 -31.80 -29.58
C SER A 135 4.03 -31.42 -30.99
N ALA A 136 3.49 -30.21 -31.19
CA ALA A 136 3.13 -29.71 -32.51
C ALA A 136 4.37 -29.56 -33.43
N ARG A 137 5.47 -29.01 -32.90
CA ARG A 137 6.72 -28.83 -33.67
C ARG A 137 7.41 -30.15 -33.99
N GLU A 138 7.38 -31.12 -33.08
CA GLU A 138 7.90 -32.46 -33.34
C GLU A 138 7.13 -33.14 -34.47
N ALA A 139 5.79 -33.05 -34.46
CA ALA A 139 4.96 -33.57 -35.54
C ALA A 139 5.25 -32.88 -36.89
N GLU A 140 5.42 -31.55 -36.88
CA GLU A 140 5.76 -30.76 -38.07
C GLU A 140 7.15 -31.14 -38.61
N ILE A 141 8.17 -31.25 -37.75
CA ILE A 141 9.51 -31.66 -38.15
C ILE A 141 9.48 -33.07 -38.74
N LYS A 142 8.71 -33.99 -38.15
CA LYS A 142 8.56 -35.35 -38.68
C LYS A 142 7.94 -35.33 -40.07
N TYR A 143 6.84 -34.59 -40.26
CA TYR A 143 6.20 -34.44 -41.57
C TYR A 143 7.16 -33.83 -42.60
N LEU A 144 7.90 -32.78 -42.25
CA LEU A 144 8.86 -32.14 -43.15
C LEU A 144 10.01 -33.08 -43.51
N ARG A 145 10.52 -33.89 -42.57
CA ARG A 145 11.53 -34.91 -42.86
C ARG A 145 11.01 -35.94 -43.85
N GLU A 146 9.82 -36.48 -43.63
CA GLU A 146 9.20 -37.46 -44.53
C GLU A 146 8.92 -36.87 -45.91
N LYS A 147 8.46 -35.61 -45.98
CA LYS A 147 8.25 -34.90 -47.24
C LYS A 147 9.55 -34.68 -48.00
N ASN A 148 10.60 -34.23 -47.32
CA ASN A 148 11.92 -34.02 -47.93
C ASN A 148 12.51 -35.34 -48.44
N GLU A 149 12.39 -36.42 -47.67
CA GLU A 149 12.83 -37.75 -48.10
C GLU A 149 12.08 -38.21 -49.36
N LEU A 150 10.76 -37.99 -49.40
CA LEU A 150 9.95 -38.30 -50.57
C LEU A 150 10.34 -37.45 -51.79
N GLU A 151 10.62 -36.15 -51.59
CA GLU A 151 11.10 -35.27 -52.66
C GLU A 151 12.48 -35.68 -53.18
N ILE A 152 13.40 -36.07 -52.30
CA ILE A 152 14.72 -36.61 -52.68
C ILE A 152 14.56 -37.88 -53.51
N SER A 153 13.73 -38.82 -53.05
CA SER A 153 13.46 -40.07 -53.78
C SER A 153 12.84 -39.79 -55.15
N ARG A 154 11.83 -38.93 -55.21
CA ARG A 154 11.22 -38.50 -56.47
C ARG A 154 12.25 -37.87 -57.41
N LEU A 155 13.08 -36.93 -56.92
CA LEU A 155 14.11 -36.26 -57.71
C LEU A 155 15.18 -37.24 -58.20
N ALA A 156 15.60 -38.19 -57.37
CA ALA A 156 16.55 -39.23 -57.75
C ALA A 156 15.98 -40.14 -58.86
N GLU A 157 14.72 -40.54 -58.74
CA GLU A 157 14.03 -41.35 -59.75
C GLU A 157 13.83 -40.58 -61.07
N VAL A 158 13.40 -39.32 -61.01
CA VAL A 158 13.31 -38.46 -62.21
C VAL A 158 14.69 -38.26 -62.84
N SER A 159 15.73 -37.99 -62.03
CA SER A 159 17.10 -37.83 -62.53
C SER A 159 17.62 -39.11 -63.17
N ARG A 160 17.28 -40.28 -62.63
CA ARG A 160 17.61 -41.58 -63.24
C ARG A 160 16.95 -41.74 -64.59
N ILE A 161 15.65 -41.47 -64.69
CA ILE A 161 14.89 -41.53 -65.95
C ILE A 161 15.45 -40.53 -66.97
N GLU A 162 15.79 -39.31 -66.55
CA GLU A 162 16.38 -38.30 -67.42
C GLU A 162 17.78 -38.72 -67.90
N THR A 163 18.59 -39.30 -67.02
CA THR A 163 19.91 -39.83 -67.38
C THR A 163 19.78 -40.99 -68.37
N GLU A 164 18.83 -41.90 -68.17
CA GLU A 164 18.55 -43.00 -69.11
C GLU A 164 18.01 -42.49 -70.44
N LYS A 165 17.06 -41.55 -70.42
CA LYS A 165 16.53 -40.90 -71.62
C LYS A 165 17.64 -40.19 -72.39
N PHE A 166 18.48 -39.42 -71.69
CA PHE A 166 19.61 -38.72 -72.29
C PHE A 166 20.64 -39.71 -72.85
N LYS A 167 20.94 -40.79 -72.14
CA LYS A 167 21.79 -41.87 -72.63
C LYS A 167 21.26 -42.46 -73.93
N LEU A 168 19.97 -42.81 -73.99
CA LEU A 168 19.33 -43.32 -75.22
C LEU A 168 19.34 -42.28 -76.35
N GLN A 169 19.14 -41.00 -76.05
CA GLN A 169 19.27 -39.92 -77.04
C GLN A 169 20.70 -39.79 -77.58
N VAL A 170 21.71 -39.85 -76.72
CA VAL A 170 23.13 -39.79 -77.10
C VAL A 170 23.53 -41.03 -77.90
N GLU A 171 23.10 -42.22 -77.49
CA GLU A 171 23.35 -43.49 -78.19
C GLU A 171 22.71 -43.51 -79.59
N SER A 172 21.49 -42.99 -79.73
CA SER A 172 20.78 -42.92 -81.03
C SER A 172 21.36 -41.89 -82.00
N ILE A 173 21.98 -40.81 -81.51
CA ILE A 173 22.73 -39.86 -82.35
C ILE A 173 24.12 -40.43 -82.73
N GLY A 174 24.76 -41.13 -81.79
CA GLY A 174 26.06 -41.79 -81.98
C GLY A 174 27.27 -40.87 -81.72
N ALA A 175 28.30 -41.42 -81.08
CA ALA A 175 29.55 -40.72 -80.76
C ALA A 175 30.23 -39.96 -81.92
N PRO A 176 30.35 -40.53 -83.15
CA PRO A 176 31.00 -39.81 -84.25
C PRO A 176 30.19 -38.58 -84.72
N THR A 177 28.86 -38.64 -84.65
CA THR A 177 27.98 -37.52 -85.00
C THR A 177 28.09 -36.39 -83.98
N ILE A 178 28.18 -36.72 -82.69
CA ILE A 178 28.39 -35.73 -81.62
C ILE A 178 29.76 -35.07 -81.74
N GLN A 179 30.80 -35.82 -82.09
CA GLN A 179 32.14 -35.29 -82.35
C GLN A 179 32.14 -34.35 -83.56
N ALA A 180 31.43 -34.71 -84.64
CA ALA A 180 31.28 -33.88 -85.82
C ALA A 180 30.52 -32.58 -85.50
N ILE A 181 29.48 -32.62 -84.66
CA ILE A 181 28.77 -31.42 -84.18
C ILE A 181 29.72 -30.54 -83.37
N ALA A 182 30.47 -31.10 -82.41
CA ALA A 182 31.38 -30.35 -81.55
C ALA A 182 32.56 -29.70 -82.29
N THR A 183 33.02 -30.30 -83.40
CA THR A 183 34.12 -29.78 -84.24
C THR A 183 33.65 -28.92 -85.42
N SER A 184 32.34 -28.89 -85.70
CA SER A 184 31.78 -28.05 -86.75
C SER A 184 31.76 -26.56 -86.35
N SER A 185 31.94 -25.65 -87.31
CA SER A 185 31.88 -24.20 -87.11
C SER A 185 30.52 -23.74 -86.54
N ALA A 186 30.47 -22.59 -85.87
CA ALA A 186 29.27 -22.11 -85.16
C ALA A 186 27.98 -22.12 -86.01
N ASP A 187 28.08 -21.80 -87.30
CA ASP A 187 26.93 -21.79 -88.23
C ASP A 187 26.39 -23.20 -88.54
N THR A 188 27.26 -24.20 -88.56
CA THR A 188 26.90 -25.62 -88.79
C THR A 188 26.32 -26.28 -87.55
N GLN A 189 26.75 -25.89 -86.34
CA GLN A 189 26.18 -26.36 -85.07
C GLN A 189 24.70 -26.00 -84.93
N VAL A 190 24.34 -24.76 -85.26
CA VAL A 190 22.95 -24.25 -85.17
C VAL A 190 22.01 -25.02 -86.10
N LYS A 191 22.44 -25.29 -87.34
CA LYS A 191 21.63 -26.04 -88.33
C LYS A 191 21.44 -27.50 -87.94
N LEU A 192 22.44 -28.13 -87.32
CA LEU A 192 22.35 -29.52 -86.83
C LEU A 192 21.47 -29.66 -85.58
N LEU A 193 21.56 -28.71 -84.63
CA LEU A 193 20.68 -28.67 -83.46
C LEU A 193 19.20 -28.49 -83.86
N GLN A 194 18.94 -27.67 -84.88
CA GLN A 194 17.62 -27.48 -85.45
C GLN A 194 17.11 -28.73 -86.18
N ALA A 195 17.99 -29.50 -86.83
CA ALA A 195 17.65 -30.75 -87.51
C ALA A 195 17.38 -31.93 -86.55
N LEU A 196 18.01 -31.93 -85.37
CA LEU A 196 17.79 -32.94 -84.31
C LEU A 196 16.52 -32.70 -83.48
N GLY A 197 15.71 -31.68 -83.82
CA GLY A 197 14.42 -31.41 -83.17
C GLY A 197 14.54 -30.82 -81.76
N LEU A 198 15.73 -30.43 -81.32
CA LEU A 198 15.92 -29.69 -80.08
C LEU A 198 15.49 -28.24 -80.31
N GLN A 199 14.24 -27.93 -79.97
CA GLN A 199 13.73 -26.57 -80.03
C GLN A 199 14.52 -25.69 -79.06
N SER A 200 15.21 -24.68 -79.58
CA SER A 200 15.70 -23.54 -78.81
C SER A 200 14.49 -22.77 -78.27
N MET A 201 13.88 -23.28 -77.20
CA MET A 201 12.75 -22.61 -76.56
C MET A 201 13.31 -21.45 -75.74
N LEU A 202 13.20 -20.25 -76.30
CA LEU A 202 13.43 -18.99 -75.61
C LEU A 202 12.33 -18.83 -74.54
N VAL A 203 12.54 -19.39 -73.36
CA VAL A 203 11.60 -19.21 -72.23
C VAL A 203 11.91 -17.90 -71.55
N THR A 204 11.14 -16.86 -71.88
CA THR A 204 11.17 -15.57 -71.19
C THR A 204 10.12 -15.58 -70.08
N ASP A 205 10.54 -15.79 -68.83
CA ASP A 205 9.78 -15.28 -67.68
C ASP A 205 10.41 -13.93 -67.27
N GLY A 206 9.56 -12.94 -67.06
CA GLY A 206 9.82 -11.51 -67.27
C GLY A 206 10.79 -10.81 -66.33
N HIS A 207 11.73 -11.51 -65.68
CA HIS A 207 12.68 -10.87 -64.78
C HIS A 207 14.16 -11.32 -64.85
N THR A 208 14.52 -12.32 -65.66
CA THR A 208 15.93 -12.63 -65.97
C THR A 208 16.07 -13.40 -67.28
N PRO A 209 16.73 -12.85 -68.32
CA PRO A 209 16.91 -13.56 -69.59
C PRO A 209 17.96 -14.68 -69.44
N ILE A 210 17.54 -15.94 -69.54
CA ILE A 210 18.44 -17.09 -69.67
C ILE A 210 18.73 -17.30 -71.15
N ASN A 211 19.94 -16.96 -71.57
CA ASN A 211 20.38 -17.11 -72.96
C ASN A 211 21.01 -18.50 -73.15
N LEU A 212 20.26 -19.46 -73.69
CA LEU A 212 20.70 -20.85 -73.86
C LEU A 212 21.85 -21.03 -74.88
N MET A 213 22.20 -19.99 -75.67
CA MET A 213 23.42 -19.99 -76.49
C MET A 213 24.71 -19.97 -75.64
N GLY A 214 24.65 -19.51 -74.39
CA GLY A 214 25.80 -19.50 -73.47
C GLY A 214 25.92 -20.74 -72.59
N PHE A 215 24.94 -21.66 -72.62
CA PHE A 215 24.90 -22.78 -71.65
C PHE A 215 26.04 -23.79 -71.84
N GLY A 216 26.55 -23.95 -73.06
CA GLY A 216 27.73 -24.78 -73.34
C GLY A 216 29.06 -24.18 -72.85
N GLN A 217 29.16 -22.85 -72.74
CA GLN A 217 30.36 -22.16 -72.25
C GLN A 217 30.33 -21.96 -70.72
N GLY A 218 29.14 -21.81 -70.13
CA GLY A 218 28.95 -21.61 -68.69
C GLY A 218 29.08 -22.88 -67.84
N LEU A 219 28.91 -24.07 -68.43
CA LEU A 219 29.06 -25.34 -67.72
C LEU A 219 30.52 -25.82 -67.60
N LEU A 220 31.46 -25.13 -68.27
CA LEU A 220 32.89 -25.47 -68.28
C LEU A 220 33.81 -24.36 -67.74
N GLY A 221 33.25 -23.27 -67.19
CA GLY A 221 34.03 -22.06 -66.91
C GLY A 221 33.51 -21.19 -65.77
N ASP A 222 33.29 -21.75 -64.58
CA ASP A 222 33.34 -20.97 -63.34
C ASP A 222 33.78 -21.83 -62.14
N ILE A 223 35.09 -22.11 -62.07
CA ILE A 223 35.75 -22.71 -60.89
C ILE A 223 36.50 -21.64 -60.07
N THR A 224 36.45 -20.35 -60.43
CA THR A 224 37.28 -19.33 -59.77
C THR A 224 36.51 -18.08 -59.36
N SER A 225 36.03 -18.15 -58.11
CA SER A 225 36.05 -17.07 -57.12
C SER A 225 35.27 -15.78 -57.40
N SER A 226 34.20 -15.56 -56.62
CA SER A 226 33.98 -14.30 -55.89
C SER A 226 33.00 -14.48 -54.72
N PRO A 227 33.21 -13.81 -53.57
CA PRO A 227 32.51 -14.08 -52.33
C PRO A 227 31.14 -13.40 -52.27
N ILE A 228 30.13 -14.14 -51.81
CA ILE A 228 28.79 -13.65 -51.50
C ILE A 228 28.85 -12.73 -50.28
N LYS A 229 28.53 -11.44 -50.50
CA LYS A 229 28.30 -10.43 -49.47
C LYS A 229 27.02 -10.80 -48.69
N LYS A 230 27.17 -11.37 -47.50
CA LYS A 230 26.07 -11.55 -46.54
C LYS A 230 25.61 -10.18 -46.02
N GLN A 231 24.44 -9.71 -46.47
CA GLN A 231 23.69 -8.69 -45.75
C GLN A 231 23.27 -9.28 -44.40
N ARG A 232 23.88 -8.78 -43.33
CA ARG A 232 23.42 -9.00 -41.95
C ARG A 232 22.15 -8.18 -41.73
N LEU A 233 21.00 -8.85 -41.68
CA LEU A 233 19.80 -8.31 -41.03
C LEU A 233 20.01 -8.41 -39.51
N SER A 234 20.53 -7.34 -38.92
CA SER A 234 20.50 -7.13 -37.48
C SER A 234 19.12 -6.59 -37.10
N ASN A 235 18.15 -7.48 -36.85
CA ASN A 235 16.97 -7.10 -36.08
C ASN A 235 17.41 -6.98 -34.62
N GLY A 236 17.70 -5.74 -34.23
CA GLY A 236 17.94 -5.34 -32.86
C GLY A 236 16.70 -5.62 -32.02
N VAL A 237 16.90 -6.43 -31.00
CA VAL A 237 15.97 -6.67 -29.89
C VAL A 237 15.66 -5.32 -29.24
N SER A 238 14.42 -4.87 -29.37
CA SER A 238 13.86 -3.76 -28.60
C SER A 238 13.67 -4.20 -27.15
N ASN A 239 14.69 -3.97 -26.33
CA ASN A 239 14.60 -4.08 -24.88
C ASN A 239 14.69 -2.66 -24.29
N LYS A 240 13.55 -2.00 -24.13
CA LYS A 240 13.42 -0.81 -23.29
C LYS A 240 12.83 -1.25 -21.96
N TYR A 241 13.71 -1.53 -21.01
CA TYR A 241 13.37 -1.44 -19.59
C TYR A 241 13.25 0.04 -19.25
N ASN A 242 12.02 0.50 -18.99
CA ASN A 242 11.78 1.74 -18.27
C ASN A 242 12.09 1.47 -16.79
N VAL A 243 13.20 2.03 -16.32
CA VAL A 243 13.43 2.31 -14.91
C VAL A 243 13.58 3.82 -14.85
N GLU A 244 12.48 4.51 -14.51
CA GLU A 244 12.56 5.87 -14.00
C GLU A 244 12.78 5.77 -12.49
N GLU A 245 13.97 6.22 -12.12
CA GLU A 245 14.41 6.56 -10.78
C GLU A 245 13.65 7.80 -10.29
N THR A 246 13.18 7.71 -9.05
CA THR A 246 13.26 8.75 -8.00
C THR A 246 13.08 10.22 -8.40
N GLU A 247 11.94 10.79 -8.02
CA GLU A 247 11.80 11.97 -7.14
C GLU A 247 10.44 11.94 -6.44
#